data_AF-A0A7J7UTN4-F1
#
_entry.id   AF-A0A7J7UTN4-F1
#
_cell.length_a   1.000
_cell.length_b   1.000
_cell.length_c   1.000
_cell.angle_alpha   90.00
_cell.angle_beta   90.00
_cell.angle_gamma   90.00
#
_symmetry.space_group_name_H-M   'P 1'
#
loop_
_entity.id
_entity.type
_entity.pdbx_description
1 polymer ?
#
loop_
_entity_poly.entity_id
_entity_poly.type
_entity_poly.pdbx_seq_one_letter_code
_entity_poly.pdbx_strand_id
1 'polypeptide(L)'
;MAKPGLGPDPGGVAAAAVLKRAVELDAESRYQQALVCYQEGIDLLLQVLKGTKDDTKKCNLRKKISDYMDRAENIKKYLDQEKEVSKEIPGMSLGFCCESEHFN
;
A
#
# COMPACT_ATOMS: atom_id res chain seq x y z
N MET A 1 28.77 -8.62 -6.86
CA MET A 1 28.22 -9.16 -8.11
C MET A 1 27.11 -8.23 -8.57
N ALA A 2 27.39 -7.31 -9.49
CA ALA A 2 26.39 -6.42 -10.06
C ALA A 2 25.57 -7.21 -11.09
N LYS A 3 24.26 -7.33 -10.88
CA LYS A 3 23.35 -7.90 -11.90
C LYS A 3 23.12 -6.85 -12.99
N PRO A 4 23.48 -7.13 -14.26
CA PRO A 4 23.06 -6.33 -15.40
C PRO A 4 21.70 -6.84 -15.90
N GLY A 5 20.85 -5.96 -16.42
CA GLY A 5 19.67 -6.40 -17.19
C GLY A 5 18.46 -5.49 -17.07
N LEU A 6 18.48 -4.42 -17.85
CA LEU A 6 17.33 -3.57 -18.14
C LEU A 6 16.39 -4.34 -19.10
N GLY A 7 15.54 -5.21 -18.57
CA GLY A 7 14.35 -5.74 -19.25
C GLY A 7 13.12 -4.90 -18.91
N PRO A 8 11.94 -5.14 -19.51
CA PRO A 8 10.68 -4.62 -18.98
C PRO A 8 10.55 -5.13 -17.54
N ASP A 9 10.82 -4.23 -16.59
CA ASP A 9 11.07 -4.61 -15.20
C ASP A 9 9.79 -5.26 -14.64
N PRO A 10 9.81 -6.56 -14.29
CA PRO A 10 8.64 -7.22 -13.73
C PRO A 10 8.18 -6.56 -12.43
N GLY A 11 9.06 -5.80 -11.76
CA GLY A 11 8.72 -4.99 -10.60
C GLY A 11 7.65 -3.95 -10.88
N GLY A 12 7.63 -3.34 -12.08
CA GLY A 12 6.61 -2.35 -12.44
C GLY A 12 5.24 -2.97 -12.65
N VAL A 13 5.18 -4.16 -13.25
CA VAL A 13 3.93 -4.91 -13.48
C VAL A 13 3.40 -5.47 -12.16
N ALA A 14 4.28 -6.04 -11.33
CA ALA A 14 3.93 -6.52 -10.00
C ALA A 14 3.41 -5.38 -9.12
N ALA A 15 4.09 -4.24 -9.08
CA ALA A 15 3.65 -3.06 -8.33
C ALA A 15 2.25 -2.61 -8.75
N ALA A 16 1.99 -2.52 -10.06
CA ALA A 16 0.69 -2.14 -10.57
C ALA A 16 -0.42 -3.14 -10.22
N ALA A 17 -0.11 -4.44 -10.19
CA ALA A 17 -1.06 -5.48 -9.79
C ALA A 17 -1.40 -5.38 -8.30
N VAL A 18 -0.39 -5.21 -7.44
CA VAL A 18 -0.59 -5.06 -5.99
C VAL A 18 -1.38 -3.79 -5.67
N LEU A 19 -1.06 -2.66 -6.33
CA LEU A 19 -1.78 -1.40 -6.12
C LEU A 19 -3.22 -1.46 -6.62
N LYS A 20 -3.50 -2.16 -7.72
CA LYS A 20 -4.88 -2.41 -8.15
C LYS A 20 -5.65 -3.17 -7.09
N ARG A 21 -5.08 -4.27 -6.57
CA ARG A 21 -5.68 -5.02 -5.48
C ARG A 21 -5.89 -4.15 -4.24
N ALA A 22 -4.95 -3.27 -3.90
CA ALA A 22 -5.09 -2.33 -2.79
C ALA A 22 -6.32 -1.42 -2.96
N VAL A 23 -6.56 -0.92 -4.17
CA VAL A 23 -7.72 -0.09 -4.49
C VAL A 23 -9.03 -0.90 -4.45
N GLU A 24 -9.01 -2.15 -4.92
CA GLU A 24 -10.17 -3.05 -4.81
C GLU A 24 -10.54 -3.30 -3.34
N LEU A 25 -9.56 -3.63 -2.49
CA LEU A 25 -9.75 -3.81 -1.06
C LEU A 25 -10.21 -2.52 -0.36
N ASP A 26 -9.69 -1.35 -0.77
CA ASP A 26 -10.14 -0.04 -0.28
C ASP A 26 -11.62 0.21 -0.61
N ALA A 27 -12.07 -0.16 -1.81
CA ALA A 27 -13.48 -0.10 -2.20
C ALA A 27 -14.36 -1.09 -1.41
N GLU A 28 -13.82 -2.24 -1.02
CA GLU A 28 -14.47 -3.22 -0.15
C GLU A 28 -14.47 -2.82 1.35
N SER A 29 -13.97 -1.62 1.70
CA SER A 29 -13.77 -1.18 3.09
C SER A 29 -12.82 -2.09 3.90
N ARG A 30 -12.00 -2.91 3.22
CA ARG A 30 -10.97 -3.76 3.82
C ARG A 30 -9.67 -2.96 4.02
N TYR A 31 -9.77 -1.88 4.79
CA TYR A 31 -8.71 -0.90 4.99
C TYR A 31 -7.41 -1.52 5.53
N GLN A 32 -7.47 -2.54 6.39
CA GLN A 32 -6.28 -3.20 6.92
C GLN A 32 -5.47 -3.91 5.81
N GLN A 33 -6.12 -4.76 5.01
CA GLN A 33 -5.46 -5.45 3.88
C GLN A 33 -5.04 -4.46 2.80
N ALA A 34 -5.89 -3.48 2.49
CA ALA A 34 -5.60 -2.43 1.52
C ALA A 34 -4.31 -1.69 1.90
N LEU A 35 -4.14 -1.33 3.18
CA LEU A 35 -2.97 -0.65 3.69
C LEU A 35 -1.68 -1.47 3.50
N VAL A 36 -1.72 -2.79 3.68
CA VAL A 36 -0.57 -3.67 3.44
C VAL A 36 -0.23 -3.70 1.94
N CYS A 37 -1.23 -3.90 1.08
CA CYS A 37 -1.03 -3.89 -0.37
C CYS A 37 -0.53 -2.53 -0.88
N TYR A 38 -1.01 -1.40 -0.35
CA TYR A 38 -0.47 -0.09 -0.70
C TYR A 38 1.02 0.01 -0.35
N GLN A 39 1.42 -0.43 0.84
CA GLN A 39 2.83 -0.41 1.26
C GLN A 39 3.71 -1.30 0.38
N GLU A 40 3.31 -2.55 0.12
CA GLU A 40 4.05 -3.46 -0.76
C GLU A 40 4.17 -2.92 -2.19
N GLY A 41 3.06 -2.42 -2.74
CA GLY A 41 3.03 -1.81 -4.07
C GLY A 41 3.95 -0.60 -4.18
N ILE A 42 3.96 0.27 -3.15
CA ILE A 42 4.84 1.44 -3.06
C ILE A 42 6.31 1.01 -2.98
N ASP A 43 6.65 0.00 -2.18
CA ASP A 43 8.03 -0.50 -2.06
C ASP A 43 8.55 -1.02 -3.41
N LEU A 44 7.71 -1.79 -4.12
CA LEU A 44 8.03 -2.25 -5.48
C LEU A 44 8.24 -1.09 -6.45
N LEU A 45 7.39 -0.04 -6.41
CA LEU A 45 7.60 1.17 -7.21
C LEU A 45 8.91 1.88 -6.85
N LEU A 46 9.30 1.91 -5.58
CA LEU A 46 10.58 2.49 -5.15
C LEU A 46 11.78 1.69 -5.66
N GLN A 47 11.67 0.36 -5.75
CA GLN A 47 12.70 -0.49 -6.35
C GLN A 47 12.85 -0.19 -7.84
N VAL A 48 11.74 -0.09 -8.57
CA VAL A 48 11.72 0.33 -9.99
C VAL A 48 12.32 1.73 -10.15
N LEU A 49 12.02 2.63 -9.22
CA LEU A 49 12.56 4.00 -9.21
C LEU A 49 14.08 4.02 -9.07
N LYS A 50 14.64 3.17 -8.19
CA LYS A 50 16.08 3.02 -8.01
C LYS A 50 16.76 2.48 -9.27
N GLY A 51 16.11 1.57 -10.00
CA GLY A 51 16.59 1.03 -11.27
C GLY A 51 16.43 1.96 -12.47
N THR A 52 15.55 2.96 -12.38
CA THR A 52 15.25 3.88 -13.50
C THR A 52 16.36 4.93 -13.66
N LYS A 53 16.93 4.99 -14.87
CA LYS A 53 17.93 6.00 -15.25
C LYS A 53 17.32 7.28 -15.79
N ASP A 54 16.13 7.21 -16.39
CA ASP A 54 15.45 8.37 -16.98
C ASP A 54 14.85 9.30 -15.90
N ASP A 55 15.32 10.54 -15.82
CA ASP A 55 14.84 11.54 -14.84
C ASP A 55 13.36 11.90 -15.03
N THR A 56 12.87 11.99 -16.26
CA THR A 56 11.46 12.24 -16.55
C THR A 56 10.57 11.13 -15.98
N LYS A 57 10.94 9.87 -16.20
CA LYS A 57 10.19 8.71 -15.68
C LYS A 57 10.28 8.64 -14.16
N LYS A 58 11.45 8.93 -13.58
CA LYS A 58 11.62 9.05 -12.13
C LYS A 58 10.68 10.09 -11.54
N CYS A 59 10.62 11.30 -12.10
CA CYS A 59 9.73 12.36 -11.61
C CYS A 59 8.26 11.90 -11.60
N ASN A 60 7.80 11.28 -12.71
CA ASN A 60 6.45 10.73 -12.80
C ASN A 60 6.20 9.64 -11.75
N LEU A 61 7.16 8.75 -11.55
CA LEU A 61 7.05 7.65 -10.61
C LEU A 61 7.03 8.16 -9.16
N ARG A 62 7.85 9.16 -8.80
CA ARG A 62 7.81 9.81 -7.47
C ARG A 62 6.46 10.44 -7.18
N LYS A 63 5.90 11.18 -8.14
CA LYS A 63 4.56 11.77 -7.99
C LYS A 63 3.53 10.69 -7.70
N LYS A 64 3.59 9.59 -8.46
CA LYS A 64 2.65 8.48 -8.31
C LYS A 64 2.82 7.73 -6.98
N ILE A 65 4.05 7.53 -6.54
CA ILE A 65 4.35 6.97 -5.22
C ILE A 65 3.78 7.87 -4.11
N SER A 66 3.99 9.19 -4.20
CA SER A 66 3.47 10.14 -3.21
C SER A 66 1.96 10.05 -3.10
N ASP A 67 1.25 10.04 -4.23
CA ASP A 67 -0.21 9.92 -4.28
C ASP A 67 -0.71 8.65 -3.55
N TYR A 68 -0.07 7.51 -3.80
CA TYR A 68 -0.40 6.26 -3.09
C TYR A 68 -0.01 6.29 -1.60
N MET A 69 1.09 6.96 -1.24
CA MET A 69 1.50 7.13 0.16
C MET A 69 0.49 7.97 0.94
N ASP A 70 0.04 9.10 0.38
CA ASP A 70 -1.00 9.94 0.99
C ASP A 70 -2.28 9.14 1.26
N ARG A 71 -2.70 8.28 0.31
CA ARG A 71 -3.86 7.41 0.49
C ARG A 71 -3.63 6.39 1.61
N ALA A 72 -2.47 5.73 1.64
CA ALA A 72 -2.11 4.78 2.69
C ALA A 72 -2.07 5.43 4.09
N GLU A 73 -1.52 6.64 4.20
CA GLU A 73 -1.51 7.40 5.45
C GLU A 73 -2.92 7.75 5.93
N ASN A 74 -3.81 8.13 5.00
CA ASN A 74 -5.20 8.42 5.32
C ASN A 74 -5.93 7.17 5.85
N ILE A 75 -5.74 6.02 5.19
CA ILE A 75 -6.30 4.74 5.62
C ILE A 75 -5.77 4.36 7.01
N LYS A 76 -4.46 4.53 7.25
CA LYS A 76 -3.84 4.26 8.55
C LYS A 76 -4.44 5.12 9.66
N LYS A 77 -4.65 6.42 9.41
CA LYS A 77 -5.31 7.32 10.38
C LYS A 77 -6.75 6.91 10.67
N TYR A 78 -7.49 6.51 9.65
CA TYR A 78 -8.87 6.02 9.81
C TYR A 78 -8.92 4.78 10.70
N LEU A 79 -8.06 3.79 10.45
CA LEU A 79 -7.94 2.58 11.26
C LEU A 79 -7.56 2.86 12.72
N ASP A 80 -6.66 3.83 12.95
CA ASP A 80 -6.26 4.24 14.31
C ASP A 80 -7.44 4.92 15.06
N GLN A 81 -8.19 5.78 14.37
CA GLN A 81 -9.37 6.44 14.93
C GLN A 81 -10.50 5.46 15.27
N GLU A 82 -10.82 4.49 14.41
CA GLU A 82 -11.82 3.46 14.70
C GLU A 82 -11.45 2.62 15.92
N LYS A 83 -10.16 2.35 16.11
CA LYS A 83 -9.64 1.56 17.22
C LYS A 83 -9.73 2.31 18.56
N GLU A 84 -9.54 3.63 18.56
CA GLU A 84 -9.63 4.46 19.77
C GLU A 84 -11.06 4.84 20.14
N VAL A 85 -11.97 5.02 19.17
CA VAL A 85 -13.42 5.25 19.42
C VAL A 85 -14.06 4.08 20.19
N SER A 86 -13.49 2.88 20.08
CA SER A 86 -13.95 1.69 20.81
C SER A 86 -13.71 1.74 22.33
N LYS A 87 -12.98 2.73 22.87
CA LYS A 87 -12.67 2.83 24.31
C LYS A 87 -13.67 3.66 25.13
N GLU A 88 -14.56 4.43 24.50
CA GLU A 88 -15.47 5.34 25.23
C GLU A 88 -16.91 4.81 25.39
N ILE A 89 -17.33 3.79 24.63
CA ILE A 89 -18.68 3.21 24.75
C ILE A 89 -18.63 1.80 25.36
N PRO A 90 -18.92 1.62 26.67
CA PRO A 90 -19.06 0.31 27.26
C PRO A 90 -20.39 -0.31 26.79
N GLY A 91 -20.37 -1.08 25.69
CA GLY A 91 -21.53 -1.93 25.36
C GLY A 91 -21.80 -2.30 23.90
N MET A 92 -21.07 -1.78 22.91
CA MET A 92 -21.32 -2.15 21.50
C MET A 92 -20.21 -3.07 20.99
N SER A 93 -20.40 -4.38 21.13
CA SER A 93 -19.60 -5.38 20.41
C SER A 93 -19.99 -5.32 18.93
N LEU A 94 -19.38 -4.40 18.19
CA LEU A 94 -19.40 -4.47 16.73
C LEU A 94 -18.15 -5.23 16.32
N GLY A 95 -18.37 -6.48 15.89
CA GLY A 95 -17.37 -7.40 15.40
C GLY A 95 -16.62 -6.86 14.20
N PHE A 96 -15.59 -6.08 14.46
CA PHE A 96 -14.59 -5.77 13.46
C PHE A 96 -13.81 -7.07 13.21
N CYS A 97 -13.91 -7.57 11.98
CA CYS A 97 -13.10 -8.64 11.43
C CYS A 97 -11.63 -8.20 11.49
N CYS A 98 -11.02 -8.33 12.67
CA CYS A 98 -9.58 -8.32 12.84
C CYS A 98 -9.11 -9.60 12.14
N GLU A 99 -8.90 -9.49 10.83
CA GLU A 99 -8.38 -10.59 10.05
C GLU A 99 -7.05 -10.96 10.68
N SER A 100 -7.09 -12.13 11.30
CA SER A 100 -5.99 -12.73 12.01
C SER A 100 -4.98 -13.19 10.98
N GLU A 101 -4.09 -12.30 10.55
CA GLU A 101 -2.89 -12.70 9.83
C GLU A 101 -1.70 -12.68 10.77
N HIS A 102 -1.54 -13.85 11.37
CA HIS A 102 -0.32 -14.38 11.96
C HIS A 102 0.85 -14.09 11.02
N PHE A 103 1.76 -13.22 11.45
CA PHE A 103 3.11 -13.13 10.92
C PHE A 103 3.75 -14.52 11.06
N ASN A 104 4.09 -15.18 9.94
CA ASN A 104 4.84 -16.44 9.94
C ASN A 104 6.34 -16.16 10.08
#